data_AF-A0A7Z9BWY8-F1
#
_entry.id   AF-A0A7Z9BWY8-F1
#
_cell.length_a   1.000
_cell.length_b   1.000
_cell.length_c   1.000
_cell.angle_alpha   90.00
_cell.angle_beta   90.00
_cell.angle_gamma   90.00
#
_symmetry.space_group_name_H-M   'P 1'
#
loop_
_entity.id
_entity.type
_entity.pdbx_description
1 polymer ?
#
loop_
_entity_poly.entity_id
_entity_poly.type
_entity_poly.pdbx_seq_one_letter_code
_entity_poly.pdbx_strand_id
1 'polypeptide(L)'
;MVSSGTVSFLRLTAYLSIPLMVAWGVLLPFRINAQESSPTVAQGNVQMGDETATPDTQPSGDLAPLNPNDIRPLSLDSSFLSIEGGKRLMQEADSAVARENYAEAEKKFQEARQVFNQLSNFYQQLAGSFSGVDNRIADGFRNSARDTAQMRDTATYQLALLHRAKNQPELAVPLLIQIIRSQAPTRDLGKKAYQQLLELGFVTDPFPRAGSETTPPTAAQ
;
A
#
# COMPACT_ATOMS: atom_id res chain seq x y z
N MET A 1 -9.61 -22.29 62.07
CA MET A 1 -8.29 -22.94 62.15
C MET A 1 -7.69 -22.92 60.76
N VAL A 2 -6.45 -22.42 60.71
CA VAL A 2 -5.57 -22.10 59.58
C VAL A 2 -5.54 -23.19 58.48
N SER A 3 -5.55 -22.78 57.21
CA SER A 3 -4.59 -23.31 56.23
C SER A 3 -4.43 -22.32 55.07
N SER A 4 -3.22 -21.79 54.97
CA SER A 4 -2.76 -20.78 54.04
C SER A 4 -1.97 -21.49 52.93
N GLY A 5 -2.35 -21.30 51.67
CA GLY A 5 -1.66 -21.88 50.51
C GLY A 5 -0.88 -20.81 49.75
N THR A 6 0.39 -20.63 50.10
CA THR A 6 1.35 -19.80 49.36
C THR A 6 2.05 -20.68 48.33
N VAL A 7 1.97 -20.35 47.03
CA VAL A 7 2.80 -20.97 46.00
C VAL A 7 3.82 -19.95 45.51
N SER A 8 5.09 -20.22 45.82
CA SER A 8 6.24 -19.38 45.50
C SER A 8 6.93 -19.83 44.22
N PHE A 9 7.33 -18.82 43.45
CA PHE A 9 8.29 -18.73 42.35
C PHE A 9 9.20 -19.93 42.05
N LEU A 10 9.24 -20.30 40.76
CA LEU A 10 10.42 -20.91 40.16
C LEU A 10 10.91 -20.07 38.98
N ARG A 11 11.95 -19.27 39.24
CA ARG A 11 12.75 -18.60 38.22
C ARG A 11 13.69 -19.64 37.60
N LEU A 12 13.57 -19.89 36.31
CA LEU A 12 14.56 -20.67 35.56
C LEU A 12 15.32 -19.72 34.62
N THR A 13 16.43 -19.19 35.15
CA THR A 13 17.50 -18.59 34.36
C THR A 13 18.31 -19.71 33.72
N ALA A 14 18.30 -19.80 32.38
CA ALA A 14 19.23 -20.63 31.64
C ALA A 14 19.95 -19.75 30.61
N TYR A 15 21.20 -19.43 30.91
CA TYR A 15 22.17 -18.88 29.98
C TYR A 15 22.60 -19.98 29.01
N LEU A 16 22.38 -19.79 27.72
CA LEU A 16 23.03 -20.59 26.68
C LEU A 16 23.82 -19.68 25.76
N SER A 17 25.14 -19.70 25.94
CA SER A 17 26.15 -19.04 25.14
C SER A 17 26.72 -20.01 24.11
N ILE A 18 26.61 -19.75 22.80
CA ILE A 18 27.49 -20.34 21.78
C ILE A 18 27.60 -19.36 20.57
N PRO A 19 28.60 -19.47 19.67
CA PRO A 19 29.69 -18.51 19.59
C PRO A 19 29.78 -17.77 18.24
N LEU A 20 30.69 -16.80 18.21
CA LEU A 20 31.19 -16.07 17.04
C LEU A 20 31.78 -17.04 15.98
N MET A 21 31.30 -16.97 14.75
CA MET A 21 31.94 -17.57 13.57
C MET A 21 32.10 -16.48 12.50
N VAL A 22 33.35 -16.08 12.30
CA VAL A 22 33.82 -15.24 11.19
C VAL A 22 34.00 -16.15 9.97
N ALA A 23 33.37 -15.81 8.84
CA ALA A 23 33.71 -16.38 7.54
C ALA A 23 33.82 -15.24 6.51
N TRP A 24 34.98 -15.23 5.85
CA TRP A 24 35.55 -14.17 5.03
C TRP A 24 35.65 -14.68 3.58
N GLY A 25 35.31 -13.85 2.59
CA GLY A 25 35.60 -14.08 1.16
C GLY A 25 34.71 -15.15 0.49
N VAL A 26 34.19 -14.99 -0.72
CA VAL A 26 34.91 -14.67 -1.97
C VAL A 26 33.94 -14.02 -2.97
N LEU A 27 34.41 -12.96 -3.62
CA LEU A 27 33.84 -12.34 -4.82
C LEU A 27 33.72 -13.39 -5.95
N LEU A 28 32.53 -13.52 -6.55
CA LEU A 28 32.37 -14.15 -7.87
C LEU A 28 31.93 -13.07 -8.88
N PRO A 29 32.63 -12.92 -10.02
CA PRO A 29 32.30 -11.94 -11.03
C PRO A 29 31.06 -12.36 -11.83
N PHE A 30 30.20 -11.36 -12.06
CA PHE A 30 29.12 -11.33 -13.04
C PHE A 30 29.52 -12.03 -14.35
N ARG A 31 28.74 -13.04 -14.75
CA ARG A 31 28.69 -13.46 -16.16
C ARG A 31 27.65 -12.59 -16.86
N ILE A 32 28.15 -11.59 -17.56
CA ILE A 32 27.41 -10.84 -18.59
C ILE A 32 27.19 -11.81 -19.74
N ASN A 33 25.95 -12.22 -19.97
CA ASN A 33 25.55 -12.90 -21.19
C ASN A 33 25.04 -11.82 -22.14
N ALA A 34 25.88 -11.41 -23.08
CA ALA A 34 25.46 -10.61 -24.22
C ALA A 34 24.65 -11.54 -25.14
N GLN A 35 23.33 -11.38 -25.15
CA GLN A 35 22.47 -12.05 -26.12
C GLN A 35 22.23 -11.07 -27.27
N GLU A 36 22.88 -11.35 -28.40
CA GLU A 36 22.68 -10.65 -29.67
C GLU A 36 21.22 -10.73 -30.10
N SER A 37 20.64 -9.56 -30.31
CA SER A 37 19.39 -9.37 -31.05
C SER A 37 19.67 -9.52 -32.55
N SER A 38 19.16 -10.58 -33.18
CA SER A 38 19.03 -10.64 -34.63
C SER A 38 17.66 -10.09 -35.05
N PRO A 39 17.61 -9.11 -35.97
CA PRO A 39 16.35 -8.62 -36.52
C PRO A 39 15.94 -9.48 -37.72
N THR A 40 14.82 -10.19 -37.60
CA THR A 40 14.14 -10.75 -38.79
C THR A 40 13.14 -9.72 -39.30
N VAL A 41 13.50 -9.10 -40.42
CA VAL A 41 12.63 -8.31 -41.28
C VAL A 41 11.68 -9.27 -42.00
N ALA A 42 10.37 -9.05 -41.85
CA ALA A 42 9.37 -9.60 -42.75
C ALA A 42 8.42 -8.47 -43.19
N GLN A 43 8.66 -7.97 -44.39
CA GLN A 43 7.73 -7.16 -45.17
C GLN A 43 6.57 -8.05 -45.65
N GLY A 44 5.35 -7.54 -45.63
CA GLY A 44 4.21 -8.24 -46.21
C GLY A 44 2.86 -7.57 -46.03
N ASN A 45 2.63 -6.54 -46.85
CA ASN A 45 1.34 -6.13 -47.44
C ASN A 45 0.35 -5.29 -46.63
N VAL A 46 0.19 -4.06 -47.11
CA VAL A 46 -0.93 -3.14 -46.89
C VAL A 46 -2.12 -3.64 -47.74
N GLN A 47 -3.27 -3.88 -47.11
CA GLN A 47 -4.55 -3.96 -47.79
C GLN A 47 -5.50 -2.94 -47.13
N MET A 48 -5.83 -1.93 -47.92
CA MET A 48 -6.79 -0.87 -47.64
C MET A 48 -8.21 -1.39 -47.95
N GLY A 49 -9.14 -1.20 -47.02
CA GLY A 49 -10.57 -1.46 -47.17
C GLY A 49 -11.32 -0.63 -46.12
N ASP A 50 -12.13 0.30 -46.61
CA ASP A 50 -12.89 1.29 -45.85
C ASP A 50 -14.27 0.75 -45.43
N GLU A 51 -14.89 1.48 -44.50
CA GLU A 51 -16.31 1.51 -44.10
C GLU A 51 -16.87 0.50 -43.06
N THR A 52 -16.99 1.03 -41.84
CA THR A 52 -18.23 1.22 -41.05
C THR A 52 -19.18 0.03 -40.82
N ALA A 53 -19.14 -0.53 -39.60
CA ALA A 53 -20.35 -0.88 -38.81
C ALA A 53 -19.97 -1.34 -37.40
N THR A 54 -20.43 -0.61 -36.38
CA THR A 54 -20.64 -1.15 -35.02
C THR A 54 -21.69 -2.26 -35.07
N PRO A 55 -21.52 -3.31 -34.24
CA PRO A 55 -22.63 -3.67 -33.37
C PRO A 55 -22.17 -3.89 -31.93
N ASP A 56 -22.91 -3.28 -31.01
CA ASP A 56 -22.99 -3.69 -29.60
C ASP A 56 -23.23 -5.20 -29.51
N THR A 57 -22.36 -5.92 -28.82
CA THR A 57 -22.66 -7.24 -28.24
C THR A 57 -21.80 -7.45 -26.99
N GLN A 58 -22.44 -7.20 -25.85
CA GLN A 58 -22.41 -7.99 -24.60
C GLN A 58 -21.19 -8.91 -24.38
N PRO A 59 -20.41 -8.76 -23.28
CA PRO A 59 -19.38 -9.73 -22.93
C PRO A 59 -20.04 -10.98 -22.32
N SER A 60 -20.52 -11.86 -23.19
CA SER A 60 -20.76 -13.26 -22.83
C SER A 60 -19.41 -13.92 -22.63
N GLY A 61 -19.20 -14.47 -21.43
CA GLY A 61 -17.99 -15.20 -21.08
C GLY A 61 -17.79 -16.38 -22.02
N ASP A 62 -16.88 -16.21 -22.97
CA ASP A 62 -16.27 -17.30 -23.71
C ASP A 62 -14.80 -17.35 -23.27
N LEU A 63 -14.47 -18.38 -22.49
CA LEU A 63 -13.10 -18.66 -22.06
C LEU A 63 -12.33 -19.15 -23.28
N ALA A 64 -11.87 -18.21 -24.11
CA ALA A 64 -10.78 -18.48 -25.04
C ALA A 64 -9.63 -19.12 -24.25
N PRO A 65 -8.96 -20.17 -24.79
CA PRO A 65 -7.89 -20.84 -24.07
C PRO A 65 -6.82 -19.81 -23.68
N LEU A 66 -6.70 -19.57 -22.37
CA LEU A 66 -5.73 -18.66 -21.79
C LEU A 66 -4.34 -19.13 -22.23
N ASN A 67 -3.66 -18.35 -23.06
CA ASN A 67 -2.26 -18.60 -23.36
C ASN A 67 -1.50 -18.55 -22.02
N PRO A 68 -0.68 -19.56 -21.65
CA PRO A 68 0.02 -19.57 -20.37
C PRO A 68 0.91 -18.34 -20.14
N ASN A 69 1.34 -17.66 -21.22
CA ASN A 69 2.09 -16.40 -21.19
C ASN A 69 1.25 -15.15 -20.91
N ASP A 70 -0.08 -15.23 -21.04
CA ASP A 70 -1.02 -14.14 -20.72
C ASP A 70 -1.51 -14.21 -19.27
N ILE A 71 -1.21 -15.31 -18.56
CA ILE A 71 -1.48 -15.45 -17.13
C ILE A 71 -0.46 -14.60 -16.38
N ARG A 72 -0.81 -13.34 -16.08
CA ARG A 72 -0.08 -12.47 -15.15
C ARG A 72 -0.49 -12.84 -13.73
N PRO A 73 0.25 -13.67 -12.98
CA PRO A 73 -0.26 -14.28 -11.76
C PRO A 73 -0.58 -13.26 -10.67
N LEU A 74 0.11 -12.11 -10.70
CA LEU A 74 -0.12 -11.01 -9.77
C LEU A 74 -1.28 -10.08 -10.18
N SER A 75 -1.72 -10.13 -11.43
CA SER A 75 -2.89 -9.38 -11.91
C SER A 75 -4.20 -10.15 -11.74
N LEU A 76 -4.13 -11.39 -11.25
CA LEU A 76 -5.32 -12.17 -10.91
C LEU A 76 -5.98 -11.59 -9.67
N ASP A 77 -7.31 -11.67 -9.63
CA ASP A 77 -8.13 -11.30 -8.48
C ASP A 77 -7.88 -12.17 -7.23
N SER A 78 -7.03 -13.18 -7.30
CA SER A 78 -6.63 -13.99 -6.14
C SER A 78 -5.25 -13.62 -5.61
N SER A 79 -4.49 -12.77 -6.32
CA SER A 79 -3.15 -12.38 -5.89
C SER A 79 -3.19 -11.55 -4.62
N PHE A 80 -2.33 -11.92 -3.66
CA PHE A 80 -2.17 -11.21 -2.40
C PHE A 80 -1.23 -9.99 -2.53
N LEU A 81 -0.10 -10.14 -3.24
CA LEU A 81 0.87 -9.06 -3.47
C LEU A 81 0.53 -8.24 -4.72
N SER A 82 -0.67 -7.68 -4.75
CA SER A 82 -1.11 -6.80 -5.82
C SER A 82 -1.95 -5.63 -5.29
N ILE A 83 -2.10 -4.60 -6.13
CA ILE A 83 -2.92 -3.44 -5.80
C ILE A 83 -4.39 -3.86 -5.66
N GLU A 84 -4.84 -4.75 -6.53
CA GLU A 84 -6.17 -5.36 -6.52
C GLU A 84 -6.37 -6.19 -5.25
N GLY A 85 -5.34 -6.94 -4.82
CA GLY A 85 -5.32 -7.67 -3.55
C GLY A 85 -5.53 -6.76 -2.35
N GLY A 86 -4.78 -5.67 -2.26
CA GLY A 86 -4.94 -4.67 -1.21
C GLY A 86 -6.31 -3.99 -1.22
N LYS A 87 -6.86 -3.68 -2.41
CA LYS A 87 -8.20 -3.08 -2.55
C LYS A 87 -9.31 -4.04 -2.12
N ARG A 88 -9.16 -5.33 -2.39
CA ARG A 88 -10.11 -6.34 -1.94
C ARG A 88 -10.11 -6.46 -0.42
N LEU A 89 -8.94 -6.46 0.21
CA LEU A 89 -8.82 -6.43 1.67
C LEU A 89 -9.55 -5.22 2.27
N MET A 90 -9.46 -4.04 1.63
CA MET A 90 -10.24 -2.86 2.04
C MET A 90 -11.75 -3.11 1.95
N GLN A 91 -12.23 -3.64 0.82
CA GLN A 91 -13.66 -3.93 0.62
C GLN A 91 -14.19 -4.99 1.61
N GLU A 92 -13.40 -6.02 1.88
CA GLU A 92 -13.71 -7.03 2.89
C GLU A 92 -13.75 -6.42 4.29
N ALA A 93 -12.84 -5.51 4.61
CA ALA A 93 -12.85 -4.77 5.86
C ALA A 93 -14.11 -3.91 6.01
N ASP A 94 -14.45 -3.13 4.98
CA ASP A 94 -15.66 -2.29 4.96
C ASP A 94 -16.93 -3.15 5.11
N SER A 95 -16.97 -4.31 4.44
CA SER A 95 -18.07 -5.28 4.57
C SER A 95 -18.14 -5.91 5.95
N ALA A 96 -17.01 -6.11 6.62
CA ALA A 96 -16.96 -6.57 8.01
C ALA A 96 -17.44 -5.47 8.97
N VAL A 97 -17.07 -4.20 8.76
CA VAL A 97 -17.60 -3.04 9.52
C VAL A 97 -19.12 -2.95 9.37
N ALA A 98 -19.65 -3.07 8.14
CA ALA A 98 -21.09 -3.01 7.88
C ALA A 98 -21.89 -4.14 8.57
N ARG A 99 -21.23 -5.25 8.89
CA ARG A 99 -21.80 -6.39 9.63
C ARG A 99 -21.44 -6.36 11.12
N GLU A 100 -20.88 -5.26 11.61
CA GLU A 100 -20.40 -5.07 12.98
C GLU A 100 -19.32 -6.08 13.42
N ASN A 101 -18.69 -6.78 12.46
CA ASN A 101 -17.58 -7.69 12.73
C ASN A 101 -16.25 -6.92 12.79
N TYR A 102 -16.09 -6.13 13.86
CA TYR A 102 -14.97 -5.23 14.02
C TYR A 102 -13.61 -5.94 14.18
N ALA A 103 -13.59 -7.19 14.66
CA ALA A 103 -12.36 -7.97 14.77
C ALA A 103 -11.82 -8.38 13.39
N GLU A 104 -12.70 -8.82 12.49
CA GLU A 104 -12.33 -9.13 11.11
C GLU A 104 -11.94 -7.86 10.35
N ALA A 105 -12.70 -6.77 10.49
CA ALA A 105 -12.40 -5.49 9.87
C ALA A 105 -11.00 -4.97 10.24
N GLU A 106 -10.66 -5.03 11.53
CA GLU A 106 -9.35 -4.62 12.04
C GLU A 106 -8.21 -5.40 11.36
N LYS A 107 -8.34 -6.73 11.31
CA LYS A 107 -7.36 -7.60 10.66
C LYS A 107 -7.21 -7.26 9.17
N LYS A 108 -8.32 -7.08 8.46
CA LYS A 108 -8.33 -6.79 7.02
C LYS A 108 -7.71 -5.43 6.69
N PHE A 109 -8.00 -4.39 7.47
CA PHE A 109 -7.33 -3.10 7.32
C PHE A 109 -5.82 -3.20 7.62
N GLN A 110 -5.41 -3.96 8.64
CA GLN A 110 -3.99 -4.18 8.94
C GLN A 110 -3.27 -4.90 7.79
N GLU A 111 -3.86 -5.95 7.23
CA GLU A 111 -3.32 -6.67 6.07
C GLU A 111 -3.21 -5.76 4.85
N ALA A 112 -4.26 -4.97 4.55
CA ALA A 112 -4.24 -4.01 3.44
C ALA A 112 -3.09 -3.00 3.58
N ARG A 113 -2.88 -2.46 4.79
CA ARG A 113 -1.76 -1.54 5.08
C ARG A 113 -0.41 -2.20 4.82
N GLN A 114 -0.23 -3.46 5.23
CA GLN A 114 1.02 -4.20 5.03
C GLN A 114 1.29 -4.42 3.54
N VAL A 115 0.28 -4.87 2.78
CA VAL A 115 0.38 -5.09 1.33
C VAL A 115 0.74 -3.79 0.62
N PHE A 116 0.00 -2.70 0.87
CA PHE A 116 0.28 -1.42 0.22
C PHE A 116 1.65 -0.85 0.61
N ASN A 117 2.07 -0.99 1.86
CA ASN A 117 3.41 -0.57 2.27
C ASN A 117 4.51 -1.35 1.53
N GLN A 118 4.33 -2.67 1.40
CA GLN A 118 5.28 -3.52 0.68
C GLN A 118 5.37 -3.13 -0.80
N LEU A 119 4.22 -2.95 -1.45
CA LEU A 119 4.15 -2.54 -2.85
C LEU A 119 4.74 -1.14 -3.08
N SER A 120 4.46 -0.16 -2.21
CA SER A 120 5.06 1.18 -2.34
C SER A 120 6.58 1.12 -2.26
N ASN A 121 7.12 0.30 -1.36
CA ASN A 121 8.57 0.13 -1.21
C ASN A 121 9.18 -0.54 -2.45
N PHE A 122 8.52 -1.55 -3.03
CA PHE A 122 8.98 -2.19 -4.26
C PHE A 122 9.00 -1.23 -5.44
N TYR A 123 7.96 -0.41 -5.62
CA TYR A 123 7.96 0.61 -6.66
C TYR A 123 9.06 1.66 -6.45
N GLN A 124 9.36 2.05 -5.21
CA GLN A 124 10.50 2.93 -4.93
C GLN A 124 11.85 2.30 -5.31
N GLN A 125 12.03 1.01 -5.00
CA GLN A 125 13.24 0.27 -5.37
C GLN A 125 13.39 0.17 -6.90
N LEU A 126 12.30 -0.14 -7.62
CA LEU A 126 12.29 -0.16 -9.08
C LEU A 126 12.60 1.23 -9.67
N ALA A 127 11.98 2.29 -9.15
CA ALA A 127 12.30 3.65 -9.58
C ALA A 127 13.79 3.97 -9.42
N GLY A 128 14.41 3.51 -8.33
CA GLY A 128 15.86 3.64 -8.11
C GLY A 128 16.68 2.91 -9.17
N SER A 129 16.34 1.66 -9.48
CA SER A 129 17.05 0.84 -10.47
C SER A 129 16.98 1.40 -11.91
N PHE A 130 15.90 2.09 -12.27
CA PHE A 130 15.75 2.71 -13.59
C PHE A 130 16.24 4.17 -13.64
N SER A 131 16.56 4.78 -12.49
CA SER A 131 17.06 6.15 -12.41
C SER A 131 18.45 6.25 -13.05
N GLY A 132 18.53 6.87 -14.22
CA GLY A 132 19.77 6.94 -15.02
C GLY A 132 19.86 5.94 -16.18
N VAL A 133 18.90 5.02 -16.29
CA VAL A 133 18.75 4.13 -17.47
C VAL A 133 17.59 4.61 -18.33
N ASP A 134 16.39 4.69 -17.76
CA ASP A 134 15.21 5.27 -18.42
C ASP A 134 14.40 6.06 -17.38
N ASN A 135 14.50 7.38 -17.45
CA ASN A 135 13.83 8.27 -16.52
C ASN A 135 12.30 8.23 -16.64
N ARG A 136 11.75 7.92 -17.83
CA ARG A 136 10.28 7.83 -17.99
C ARG A 136 9.75 6.60 -17.25
N ILE A 137 10.46 5.48 -17.34
CA ILE A 137 10.12 4.27 -16.56
C ILE A 137 10.28 4.56 -15.07
N ALA A 138 11.38 5.20 -14.66
CA ALA A 138 11.61 5.57 -13.26
C ALA A 138 10.48 6.47 -12.71
N ASP A 139 10.01 7.46 -13.48
CA ASP A 139 8.90 8.33 -13.12
C ASP A 139 7.57 7.58 -13.02
N GLY A 140 7.32 6.61 -13.91
CA GLY A 140 6.18 5.71 -13.80
C GLY A 140 6.15 4.98 -12.46
N PHE A 141 7.28 4.41 -12.04
CA PHE A 141 7.38 3.74 -10.73
C PHE A 141 7.30 4.70 -9.54
N ARG A 142 7.83 5.92 -9.64
CA ARG A 142 7.65 6.96 -8.60
C ARG A 142 6.17 7.29 -8.39
N ASN A 143 5.41 7.39 -9.48
CA ASN A 143 3.97 7.63 -9.42
C ASN A 143 3.26 6.43 -8.77
N SER A 144 3.52 5.21 -9.22
CA SER A 144 2.94 3.99 -8.61
C SER A 144 3.26 3.87 -7.12
N ALA A 145 4.48 4.20 -6.70
CA ALA A 145 4.86 4.23 -5.29
C ALA A 145 4.03 5.22 -4.47
N ARG A 146 3.83 6.44 -4.99
CA ARG A 146 3.02 7.48 -4.34
C ARG A 146 1.55 7.05 -4.24
N ASP A 147 0.97 6.57 -5.34
CA ASP A 147 -0.44 6.16 -5.37
C ASP A 147 -0.69 4.99 -4.42
N THR A 148 0.25 4.04 -4.35
CA THR A 148 0.19 2.92 -3.42
C THR A 148 0.34 3.37 -1.96
N ALA A 149 1.24 4.31 -1.67
CA ALA A 149 1.37 4.88 -0.34
C ALA A 149 0.09 5.63 0.09
N GLN A 150 -0.60 6.29 -0.84
CA GLN A 150 -1.90 6.91 -0.56
C GLN A 150 -2.97 5.88 -0.21
N MET A 151 -2.98 4.71 -0.86
CA MET A 151 -3.87 3.60 -0.48
C MET A 151 -3.53 3.03 0.91
N ARG A 152 -2.25 2.88 1.24
CA ARG A 152 -1.80 2.53 2.61
C ARG A 152 -2.33 3.52 3.65
N ASP A 153 -2.23 4.81 3.36
CA ASP A 153 -2.66 5.85 4.29
C ASP A 153 -4.19 5.88 4.44
N THR A 154 -4.93 5.58 3.37
CA THR A 154 -6.40 5.43 3.41
C THR A 154 -6.81 4.25 4.30
N ALA A 155 -6.15 3.09 4.14
CA ALA A 155 -6.36 1.93 5.02
C ALA A 155 -6.01 2.24 6.48
N THR A 156 -4.95 3.00 6.69
CA THR A 156 -4.53 3.47 8.02
C THR A 156 -5.58 4.39 8.66
N TYR A 157 -6.21 5.25 7.86
CA TYR A 157 -7.26 6.15 8.33
C TYR A 157 -8.51 5.38 8.76
N GLN A 158 -8.98 4.45 7.94
CA GLN A 158 -10.13 3.62 8.28
C GLN A 158 -9.90 2.80 9.54
N LEU A 159 -8.70 2.22 9.70
CA LEU A 159 -8.32 1.52 10.93
C LEU A 159 -8.35 2.44 12.16
N ALA A 160 -7.90 3.69 12.03
CA ALA A 160 -7.97 4.65 13.12
C ALA A 160 -9.42 4.98 13.51
N LEU A 161 -10.31 5.18 12.52
CA LEU A 161 -11.73 5.39 12.77
C LEU A 161 -12.38 4.18 13.46
N LEU A 162 -12.03 2.97 13.05
CA LEU A 162 -12.49 1.74 13.68
C LEU A 162 -12.08 1.67 15.16
N HIS A 163 -10.82 1.98 15.48
CA HIS A 163 -10.38 2.03 16.88
C HIS A 163 -11.12 3.11 17.69
N ARG A 164 -11.42 4.28 17.10
CA ARG A 164 -12.25 5.30 17.76
C ARG A 164 -13.66 4.79 18.03
N ALA A 165 -14.30 4.14 17.06
CA ALA A 165 -15.63 3.54 17.22
C ALA A 165 -15.66 2.47 18.34
N LYS A 166 -14.53 1.80 18.59
CA LYS A 166 -14.33 0.84 19.68
C LYS A 166 -13.95 1.48 21.02
N ASN A 167 -13.94 2.80 21.15
CA ASN A 167 -13.45 3.54 22.32
C ASN A 167 -11.99 3.22 22.65
N GLN A 168 -11.13 3.07 21.64
CA GLN A 168 -9.69 2.83 21.77
C GLN A 168 -8.88 3.98 21.15
N PRO A 169 -9.00 5.22 21.65
CA PRO A 169 -8.32 6.37 21.07
C PRO A 169 -6.78 6.25 21.13
N GLU A 170 -6.22 5.54 22.11
CA GLU A 170 -4.78 5.31 22.26
C GLU A 170 -4.19 4.53 21.08
N LEU A 171 -4.99 3.67 20.44
CA LEU A 171 -4.61 2.95 19.22
C LEU A 171 -4.83 3.80 17.96
N ALA A 172 -5.83 4.69 17.97
CA ALA A 172 -6.13 5.55 16.85
C ALA A 172 -5.11 6.68 16.67
N VAL A 173 -4.68 7.33 17.75
CA VAL A 173 -3.74 8.47 17.72
C VAL A 173 -2.45 8.19 16.93
N PRO A 174 -1.67 7.11 17.18
CA PRO A 174 -0.45 6.87 16.44
C PRO A 174 -0.69 6.65 14.93
N LEU A 175 -1.84 6.08 14.55
CA LEU A 175 -2.23 5.89 13.16
C LEU A 175 -2.54 7.24 12.49
N LEU A 176 -3.25 8.14 13.17
CA LEU A 176 -3.56 9.49 12.67
C LEU A 176 -2.28 10.33 12.50
N ILE A 177 -1.34 10.24 13.45
CA ILE A 177 -0.02 10.88 13.33
C ILE A 177 0.78 10.32 12.15
N GLN A 178 0.73 9.00 11.94
CA GLN A 178 1.37 8.38 10.78
C GLN A 178 0.82 8.94 9.46
N ILE A 179 -0.50 9.14 9.37
CA ILE A 179 -1.13 9.75 8.20
C ILE A 179 -0.64 11.18 7.99
N ILE A 180 -0.57 12.02 9.03
CA ILE A 180 -0.09 13.41 8.89
C ILE A 180 1.37 13.46 8.43
N ARG A 181 2.20 12.52 8.89
CA ARG A 181 3.61 12.42 8.46
C ARG A 181 3.75 12.01 6.99
N SER A 182 2.86 11.15 6.52
CA SER A 182 2.87 10.66 5.14
C SER A 182 2.15 11.61 4.17
N GLN A 183 1.01 12.13 4.61
CA GLN A 183 0.13 13.08 3.96
C GLN A 183 0.17 14.37 4.76
N ALA A 184 0.95 15.34 4.30
CA ALA A 184 1.08 16.64 4.94
C ALA A 184 -0.28 17.19 5.42
N PRO A 185 -0.35 17.93 6.55
CA PRO A 185 -1.61 18.37 7.14
C PRO A 185 -2.43 19.32 6.24
N THR A 186 -1.85 19.79 5.14
CA THR A 186 -2.49 20.62 4.11
C THR A 186 -3.20 19.81 3.01
N ARG A 187 -2.98 18.49 2.94
CA ARG A 187 -3.64 17.56 2.00
C ARG A 187 -4.94 17.04 2.62
N ASP A 188 -5.89 16.64 1.78
CA ASP A 188 -7.24 16.28 2.24
C ASP A 188 -7.25 15.19 3.32
N LEU A 189 -6.47 14.11 3.14
CA LEU A 189 -6.38 13.04 4.14
C LEU A 189 -5.65 13.49 5.41
N GLY A 190 -4.61 14.32 5.26
CA GLY A 190 -3.89 14.92 6.40
C GLY A 190 -4.77 15.85 7.23
N LYS A 191 -5.60 16.68 6.58
CA LYS A 191 -6.61 17.54 7.22
C LYS A 191 -7.62 16.72 8.01
N LYS A 192 -8.16 15.66 7.40
CA LYS A 192 -9.10 14.73 8.08
C LYS A 192 -8.43 14.11 9.30
N ALA A 193 -7.22 13.58 9.17
CA ALA A 193 -6.50 12.99 10.30
C ALA A 193 -6.24 13.99 11.43
N TYR A 194 -5.85 15.22 11.10
CA TYR A 194 -5.68 16.30 12.08
C TYR A 194 -6.98 16.64 12.81
N GLN A 195 -8.08 16.76 12.07
CA GLN A 195 -9.40 16.98 12.63
C GLN A 195 -9.80 15.85 13.61
N GLN A 196 -9.50 14.60 13.29
CA GLN A 196 -9.75 13.49 14.23
C GLN A 196 -8.91 13.60 15.51
N LEU A 197 -7.66 14.06 15.42
CA LEU A 197 -6.84 14.30 16.61
C LEU A 197 -7.39 15.44 17.47
N LEU A 198 -7.93 16.49 16.85
CA LEU A 198 -8.58 17.61 17.54
C LEU A 198 -9.82 17.14 18.30
N GLU A 199 -10.68 16.35 17.64
CA GLU A 199 -11.89 15.76 18.25
C GLU A 199 -11.58 14.81 19.40
N LEU A 200 -10.42 14.14 19.36
CA LEU A 200 -9.94 13.29 20.45
C LEU A 200 -9.31 14.09 21.61
N GLY A 201 -9.13 15.41 21.45
CA GLY A 201 -8.43 16.25 22.43
C GLY A 201 -6.92 16.02 22.49
N PHE A 202 -6.34 15.32 21.51
CA PHE A 202 -4.89 15.11 21.46
C PHE A 202 -4.12 16.37 21.04
N VAL A 203 -4.77 17.22 20.24
CA VAL A 203 -4.29 18.58 19.91
C VAL A 203 -5.37 19.59 20.27
N THR A 204 -4.97 20.83 20.54
CA THR A 204 -5.88 21.90 20.98
C THR A 204 -6.11 22.97 19.93
N ASP A 205 -5.13 23.19 19.05
CA ASP A 205 -5.20 24.26 18.06
C ASP A 205 -5.88 23.76 16.78
N PRO A 206 -6.88 24.46 16.23
CA PRO A 206 -7.45 24.10 14.93
C PRO A 206 -6.48 24.47 13.79
N PHE A 207 -6.48 23.66 12.72
CA PHE A 207 -5.72 23.89 11.50
C PHE A 207 -6.59 23.67 10.25
N PRO A 208 -6.57 24.58 9.25
CA PRO A 208 -5.87 25.87 9.26
C PRO A 208 -6.47 26.83 10.29
N ARG A 209 -5.67 27.79 10.79
CA ARG A 209 -6.16 28.79 11.75
C ARG A 209 -7.18 29.69 11.05
N ALA A 210 -8.30 29.98 11.72
CA ALA A 210 -9.28 30.94 11.22
C ALA A 210 -8.55 32.26 10.86
N GLY A 211 -8.62 32.67 9.59
CA GLY A 211 -7.90 33.84 9.05
C GLY A 211 -6.69 33.55 8.15
N SER A 212 -6.35 32.28 7.91
CA SER A 212 -5.26 31.89 6.97
C SER A 212 -5.76 31.34 5.63
N GLU A 213 -7.05 31.46 5.33
CA GLU A 213 -7.55 31.28 3.96
C GLU A 213 -7.02 32.44 3.11
N THR A 214 -6.08 32.13 2.22
CA THR A 214 -5.55 33.07 1.23
C THR A 214 -6.69 33.60 0.37
N THR A 215 -7.18 34.80 0.71
CA THR A 215 -7.94 35.63 -0.22
C THR A 215 -7.10 35.79 -1.49
N PRO A 216 -7.59 35.38 -2.67
CA PRO A 216 -6.87 35.62 -3.92
C PRO A 216 -6.64 37.14 -4.05
N PRO A 217 -5.46 37.59 -4.52
CA PRO A 217 -5.19 39.01 -4.64
C PRO A 217 -6.22 39.61 -5.59
N THR A 218 -7.09 40.47 -5.05
CA THR A 218 -7.94 41.35 -5.84
C THR A 218 -7.02 42.13 -6.77
N ALA A 219 -7.05 41.79 -8.06
CA ALA A 219 -6.38 42.57 -9.08
C ALA A 219 -7.03 43.96 -9.09
N ALA A 220 -6.31 44.95 -8.58
CA ALA A 220 -6.67 46.35 -8.72
C ALA A 220 -6.63 46.71 -10.21
N GLN A 221 -7.77 47.18 -10.72
CA GLN A 221 -7.93 47.77 -12.05
C GLN A 221 -7.25 49.13 -12.11
#